data_AF-A0A968DAM7-F1
#
_entry.id   AF-A0A968DAM7-F1
#
_cell.length_a   1.000
_cell.length_b   1.000
_cell.length_c   1.000
_cell.angle_alpha   90.00
_cell.angle_beta   90.00
_cell.angle_gamma   90.00
#
_symmetry.space_group_name_H-M   'P 1'
#
loop_
_entity.id
_entity.type
_entity.pdbx_description
1 polymer ?
#
loop_
_entity_poly.entity_id
_entity_poly.type
_entity_poly.pdbx_seq_one_letter_code
_entity_poly.pdbx_strand_id
1 'polypeptide(L)'
;MRRLATHTAFLVATFLVQGAPGSAQAAPALTDRATEVPFVSGPRGHLLVDVALNGREPVRFALDTGAGRTVVNEARLADLGLMRRFSTDTVQGAHERSAMGLTDVGALSIGDIALGALELATMDLTHVEGDDMTLFGVLGFDVLSRFDLILDFEDNTVLFHPRAESLDGCAVCQGEISVPFDLVAGTHIRTEVSISDQPIAAILDTGSGRTGMNLLAAAAIGVELPATPPTGHAPALRVGEIGLGGGVLARQVVVGVVDLPVFEAL
;
A
#
# COMPACT_ATOMS: atom_id res chain seq x y z
N MET A 1 25.30 -8.73 31.74
CA MET A 1 24.52 -7.58 31.24
C MET A 1 23.66 -8.07 30.10
N ARG A 2 22.34 -8.21 30.32
CA ARG A 2 21.38 -8.59 29.28
C ARG A 2 21.19 -7.39 28.37
N ARG A 3 21.53 -7.51 27.08
CA ARG A 3 21.18 -6.48 26.09
C ARG A 3 19.66 -6.49 25.96
N LEU A 4 19.03 -5.33 26.18
CA LEU A 4 17.64 -5.10 25.77
C LEU A 4 17.58 -5.35 24.26
N ALA A 5 16.72 -6.25 23.82
CA ALA A 5 16.35 -6.35 22.42
C ALA A 5 15.48 -5.12 22.11
N THR A 6 16.05 -4.15 21.41
CA THR A 6 15.26 -3.15 20.69
C THR A 6 14.39 -3.96 19.72
N HIS A 7 13.08 -3.94 19.92
CA HIS A 7 12.16 -4.62 19.00
C HIS A 7 12.00 -3.70 17.80
N THR A 8 12.86 -3.85 16.79
CA THR A 8 12.67 -3.22 15.49
C THR A 8 11.49 -3.94 14.82
N ALA A 9 10.44 -3.20 14.49
CA ALA A 9 9.24 -3.75 13.90
C ALA A 9 9.36 -3.68 12.38
N PHE A 10 9.58 -4.83 11.75
CA PHE A 10 9.57 -4.97 10.30
C PHE A 10 8.20 -5.49 9.83
N LEU A 11 7.70 -4.95 8.72
CA LEU A 11 6.63 -5.59 7.96
C LEU A 11 7.25 -6.15 6.67
N VAL A 12 7.32 -7.48 6.58
CA VAL A 12 7.76 -8.19 5.38
C VAL A 12 6.54 -8.66 4.60
N ALA A 13 6.36 -8.15 3.38
CA ALA A 13 5.32 -8.59 2.46
C ALA A 13 5.95 -9.36 1.29
N THR A 14 5.71 -10.67 1.24
CA THR A 14 6.20 -11.57 0.19
C THR A 14 5.01 -12.08 -0.63
N PHE A 15 4.96 -11.75 -1.91
CA PHE A 15 3.93 -12.28 -2.79
C PHE A 15 4.39 -13.63 -3.35
N LEU A 16 3.74 -14.73 -2.98
CA LEU A 16 3.91 -16.01 -3.67
C LEU A 16 2.76 -16.20 -4.65
N VAL A 17 3.00 -15.90 -5.94
CA VAL A 17 2.03 -16.18 -7.00
C VAL A 17 2.30 -17.58 -7.51
N GLN A 18 1.39 -18.51 -7.23
CA GLN A 18 1.39 -19.80 -7.93
C GLN A 18 0.70 -19.62 -9.29
N GLY A 19 1.48 -19.54 -10.37
CA GLY A 19 0.97 -19.38 -11.75
C GLY A 19 1.65 -20.32 -12.74
N ALA A 20 0.87 -20.95 -13.61
CA ALA A 20 1.31 -21.80 -14.72
C ALA A 20 2.09 -21.01 -15.79
N PRO A 21 2.95 -21.66 -16.61
CA PRO A 21 3.88 -20.95 -17.50
C PRO A 21 3.14 -20.33 -18.69
N GLY A 22 2.88 -19.03 -18.60
CA GLY A 22 2.51 -18.17 -19.73
C GLY A 22 3.73 -17.42 -20.25
N SER A 23 3.82 -17.24 -21.56
CA SER A 23 4.96 -16.62 -22.26
C SER A 23 5.35 -15.26 -21.66
N ALA A 24 6.50 -15.22 -20.98
CA ALA A 24 7.07 -14.01 -20.39
C ALA A 24 7.65 -13.11 -21.49
N GLN A 25 7.08 -11.91 -21.62
CA GLN A 25 7.79 -10.79 -22.23
C GLN A 25 8.93 -10.41 -21.27
N ALA A 26 10.16 -10.28 -21.80
CA ALA A 26 11.35 -10.09 -20.97
C ALA A 26 11.18 -8.89 -20.03
N ALA A 27 11.16 -9.17 -18.73
CA ALA A 27 11.19 -8.14 -17.69
C ALA A 27 12.48 -7.33 -17.84
N PRO A 28 12.45 -6.00 -17.64
CA PRO A 28 13.69 -5.22 -17.51
C PRO A 28 14.54 -5.84 -16.39
N ALA A 29 15.86 -5.81 -16.57
CA ALA A 29 16.80 -6.39 -15.61
C ALA A 29 16.63 -5.69 -14.25
N LEU A 30 15.90 -6.32 -13.33
CA LEU A 30 15.97 -6.00 -11.92
C LEU A 30 17.42 -6.22 -11.50
N THR A 31 18.03 -5.27 -10.80
CA THR A 31 19.33 -5.51 -10.20
C THR A 31 19.22 -6.70 -9.26
N ASP A 32 20.15 -7.66 -9.28
CA ASP A 32 20.20 -8.81 -8.36
C ASP A 32 20.44 -8.40 -6.88
N ARG A 33 20.35 -7.11 -6.56
CA ARG A 33 20.59 -6.53 -5.25
C ARG A 33 19.34 -5.81 -4.79
N ALA A 34 19.04 -5.97 -3.50
CA ALA A 34 18.02 -5.21 -2.83
C ALA A 34 18.38 -3.71 -2.82
N THR A 35 17.36 -2.87 -2.96
CA THR A 35 17.50 -1.41 -2.95
C THR A 35 16.74 -0.85 -1.76
N GLU A 36 17.45 -0.18 -0.87
CA GLU A 36 16.85 0.54 0.26
C GLU A 36 16.49 1.96 -0.18
N VAL A 37 15.24 2.36 0.07
CA VAL A 37 14.70 3.65 -0.33
C VAL A 37 14.11 4.32 0.91
N PRO A 38 14.54 5.54 1.27
CA PRO A 38 13.92 6.25 2.38
C PRO A 38 12.51 6.67 2.00
N PHE A 39 11.60 6.61 2.98
CA PHE A 39 10.29 7.22 2.88
C PHE A 39 10.10 8.32 3.92
N VAL A 40 9.13 9.20 3.69
CA VAL A 40 8.65 10.16 4.68
C VAL A 40 7.15 10.01 4.87
N SER A 41 6.68 10.14 6.10
CA SER A 41 5.24 10.17 6.39
C SER A 41 4.66 11.52 6.00
N GLY A 42 3.75 11.53 5.04
CA GLY A 42 2.99 12.72 4.64
C GLY A 42 2.05 13.22 5.75
N PRO A 43 1.51 14.44 5.63
CA PRO A 43 0.66 15.05 6.66
C PRO A 43 -0.64 14.28 6.92
N ARG A 44 -1.07 13.45 5.96
CA ARG A 44 -2.21 12.54 6.10
C ARG A 44 -1.84 11.11 6.46
N GLY A 45 -0.56 10.77 6.64
CA GLY A 45 -0.11 9.43 7.02
C GLY A 45 0.31 8.51 5.88
N HIS A 46 0.28 8.97 4.63
CA HIS A 46 0.80 8.21 3.49
C HIS A 46 2.34 8.09 3.57
N LEU A 47 2.88 6.91 3.26
CA LEU A 47 4.32 6.74 3.09
C LEU A 47 4.74 7.27 1.71
N LEU A 48 5.63 8.26 1.68
CA LEU A 48 6.04 8.90 0.43
C LEU A 48 7.48 8.52 0.09
N VAL A 49 7.69 8.03 -1.13
CA VAL A 49 9.01 7.71 -1.69
C VAL A 49 9.31 8.59 -2.89
N ASP A 50 10.60 8.76 -3.17
CA ASP A 50 11.07 9.50 -4.34
C ASP A 50 11.09 8.59 -5.58
N VAL A 51 10.40 9.04 -6.62
CA VAL A 51 10.29 8.34 -7.92
C VAL A 51 10.69 9.29 -9.02
N ALA A 52 11.63 8.87 -9.86
CA ALA A 52 12.00 9.59 -11.07
C ALA A 52 11.30 8.99 -12.29
N LEU A 53 10.75 9.86 -13.14
CA LEU A 53 10.09 9.50 -14.39
C LEU A 53 10.87 10.09 -15.56
N ASN A 54 11.15 9.28 -16.58
CA ASN A 54 11.89 9.68 -17.78
C ASN A 54 13.26 10.34 -17.47
N GLY A 55 13.93 9.90 -16.39
CA GLY A 55 15.23 10.43 -15.95
C GLY A 55 15.20 11.88 -15.43
N ARG A 56 14.02 12.40 -15.08
CA ARG A 56 13.87 13.72 -14.44
C ARG A 56 14.18 13.65 -12.94
N GLU A 57 14.26 14.83 -12.32
CA GLU A 57 14.37 14.94 -10.86
C GLU A 57 13.28 14.12 -10.16
N PRO A 58 13.63 13.36 -9.09
CA PRO A 58 12.65 12.56 -8.37
C PRO A 58 11.52 13.40 -7.77
N VAL A 59 10.33 12.84 -7.78
CA VAL A 59 9.10 13.44 -7.24
C VAL A 59 8.41 12.48 -6.26
N ARG A 60 7.56 13.02 -5.39
CA ARG A 60 6.89 12.26 -4.33
C ARG A 60 5.75 11.41 -4.88
N PHE A 61 5.86 10.10 -4.68
CA PHE A 61 4.77 9.14 -4.88
C PHE A 61 4.40 8.50 -3.55
N ALA A 62 3.12 8.26 -3.30
CA ALA A 62 2.67 7.44 -2.18
C ALA A 62 2.95 5.96 -2.48
N LEU A 63 3.51 5.23 -1.52
CA LEU A 63 3.65 3.77 -1.57
C LEU A 63 2.36 3.13 -1.05
N ASP A 64 1.62 2.45 -1.92
CA ASP A 64 0.24 2.04 -1.63
C ASP A 64 -0.01 0.57 -2.01
N THR A 65 -0.05 -0.29 -0.99
CA THR A 65 -0.39 -1.71 -1.14
C THR A 65 -1.88 -1.97 -1.41
N GLY A 66 -2.75 -0.97 -1.23
CA GLY A 66 -4.17 -1.01 -1.59
C GLY A 66 -4.43 -0.60 -3.05
N ALA A 67 -3.54 0.17 -3.67
CA ALA A 67 -3.70 0.58 -5.06
C ALA A 67 -3.40 -0.57 -6.04
N GLY A 68 -4.36 -0.93 -6.89
CA GLY A 68 -4.15 -1.97 -7.91
C GLY A 68 -3.25 -1.56 -9.08
N ARG A 69 -3.14 -0.26 -9.36
CA ARG A 69 -2.32 0.31 -10.44
C ARG A 69 -1.47 1.45 -9.92
N THR A 70 -0.33 1.66 -10.56
CA THR A 70 0.48 2.85 -10.39
C THR A 70 -0.18 4.01 -11.12
N VAL A 71 -0.37 5.11 -10.41
CA VAL A 71 -1.15 6.27 -10.83
C VAL A 71 -0.27 7.50 -10.85
N VAL A 72 -0.38 8.30 -11.90
CA VAL A 72 0.13 9.68 -11.94
C VAL A 72 -1.01 10.65 -11.65
N ASN A 73 -0.78 11.63 -10.78
CA ASN A 73 -1.74 12.69 -10.50
C ASN A 73 -1.99 13.53 -11.76
N GLU A 74 -3.23 13.59 -12.23
CA GLU A 74 -3.60 14.34 -13.43
C GLU A 74 -3.22 15.82 -13.34
N ALA A 75 -3.30 16.41 -12.15
CA ALA A 75 -2.90 17.79 -11.91
C ALA A 75 -1.39 18.05 -12.13
N ARG A 76 -0.56 17.00 -12.19
CA ARG A 76 0.91 17.08 -12.28
C ARG A 76 1.47 16.59 -13.62
N LEU A 77 0.62 16.19 -14.56
CA LEU A 77 1.08 15.68 -15.87
C LEU A 77 1.93 16.71 -16.63
N ALA A 78 1.53 17.99 -16.61
CA ALA A 78 2.27 19.05 -17.29
C ALA A 78 3.67 19.25 -16.69
N ASP A 79 3.78 19.22 -15.36
CA ASP A 79 5.06 19.33 -14.62
C ASP A 79 6.02 18.19 -14.99
N LEU A 80 5.46 17.00 -15.23
CA LEU A 80 6.20 15.80 -15.64
C LEU A 80 6.45 15.72 -17.16
N GLY A 81 5.87 16.64 -17.94
CA GLY A 81 5.92 16.58 -19.41
C GLY A 81 5.24 15.34 -19.99
N LEU A 82 4.22 14.83 -19.31
CA LEU A 82 3.43 13.67 -19.70
C LEU A 82 2.11 14.10 -20.33
N MET A 83 1.55 13.23 -21.17
CA MET A 83 0.25 13.48 -21.82
C MET A 83 -0.77 12.42 -21.40
N ARG A 84 -1.96 12.88 -21.05
CA ARG A 84 -3.11 12.01 -20.80
C ARG A 84 -3.65 11.45 -22.10
N ARG A 85 -3.79 10.14 -22.17
CA ARG A 85 -4.62 9.42 -23.13
C ARG A 85 -5.97 9.12 -22.47
N PHE A 86 -7.06 9.36 -23.21
CA PHE A 86 -8.39 8.97 -22.74
C PHE A 86 -8.48 7.44 -22.70
N SER A 87 -8.97 6.90 -21.58
CA SER A 87 -9.43 5.52 -21.49
C SER A 87 -10.91 5.51 -21.12
N THR A 88 -11.62 4.48 -21.55
CA THR A 88 -12.98 4.17 -21.08
C THR A 88 -12.96 3.29 -19.83
N ASP A 89 -11.78 2.87 -19.39
CA ASP A 89 -11.61 2.07 -18.19
C ASP A 89 -11.99 2.88 -16.94
N THR A 90 -12.58 2.18 -15.98
CA THR A 90 -12.90 2.74 -14.67
C THR A 90 -12.09 2.01 -13.62
N VAL A 91 -11.65 2.73 -12.59
CA VAL A 91 -11.00 2.16 -11.42
C VAL A 91 -11.89 2.36 -10.22
N GLN A 92 -11.97 1.33 -9.38
CA GLN A 92 -12.60 1.41 -8.08
C GLN A 92 -11.58 1.92 -7.07
N GLY A 93 -11.75 3.16 -6.62
CA GLY A 93 -11.02 3.67 -5.45
C GLY A 93 -11.72 3.28 -4.15
N ALA A 94 -11.14 3.69 -3.02
CA ALA A 94 -11.70 3.43 -1.70
C ALA A 94 -13.11 4.00 -1.50
N HIS A 95 -13.44 5.13 -2.15
CA HIS A 95 -14.73 5.82 -1.98
C HIS A 95 -15.69 5.65 -3.16
N GLU A 96 -15.17 5.67 -4.40
CA GLU A 96 -15.99 5.71 -5.60
C GLU A 96 -15.29 5.10 -6.83
N ARG A 97 -16.07 4.88 -7.89
CA ARG A 97 -15.53 4.59 -9.23
C ARG A 97 -15.29 5.89 -9.96
N SER A 98 -14.08 6.07 -10.47
CA SER A 98 -13.72 7.25 -11.25
C SER A 98 -13.23 6.84 -12.65
N ALA A 99 -13.46 7.72 -13.62
CA ALA A 99 -12.91 7.54 -14.97
C ALA A 99 -11.39 7.64 -14.92
N MET A 100 -10.70 6.62 -15.42
CA MET A 100 -9.25 6.57 -15.45
C MET A 100 -8.74 7.09 -16.79
N GLY A 101 -7.67 7.90 -16.77
CA GLY A 101 -6.84 8.14 -17.95
C GLY A 101 -5.62 7.23 -17.96
N LEU A 102 -4.87 7.26 -19.05
CA LEU A 102 -3.60 6.53 -19.17
C LEU A 102 -2.50 7.49 -19.60
N THR A 103 -1.25 7.17 -19.26
CA THR A 103 -0.09 7.89 -19.76
C THR A 103 1.08 6.95 -19.94
N ASP A 104 1.91 7.20 -20.95
CA ASP A 104 3.09 6.39 -21.22
C ASP A 104 4.33 7.06 -20.61
N VAL A 105 5.07 6.28 -19.84
CA VAL A 105 6.36 6.69 -19.28
C VAL A 105 7.44 5.81 -19.89
N GLY A 106 8.50 6.41 -20.43
CA GLY A 106 9.62 5.69 -21.03
C GLY A 106 10.53 5.00 -20.02
N ALA A 107 10.60 5.52 -18.80
CA ALA A 107 11.29 4.88 -17.67
C ALA A 107 10.75 5.38 -16.32
N LEU A 108 10.64 4.48 -15.34
CA LEU A 108 10.34 4.79 -13.94
C LEU A 108 11.48 4.25 -13.08
N SER A 109 12.05 5.08 -12.21
CA SER A 109 13.11 4.66 -11.28
C SER A 109 12.80 5.00 -9.83
N ILE A 110 13.19 4.11 -8.93
CA ILE A 110 13.03 4.22 -7.48
C ILE A 110 14.37 3.88 -6.83
N GLY A 111 15.10 4.89 -6.32
CA GLY A 111 16.51 4.70 -5.96
C GLY A 111 17.32 4.17 -7.16
N ASP A 112 18.04 3.07 -6.96
CA ASP A 112 18.82 2.40 -8.00
C ASP A 112 18.01 1.44 -8.89
N ILE A 113 16.72 1.24 -8.60
CA ILE A 113 15.84 0.41 -9.42
C ILE A 113 15.46 1.20 -10.67
N ALA A 114 15.71 0.61 -11.84
CA ALA A 114 15.25 1.14 -13.12
C ALA A 114 14.23 0.20 -13.76
N LEU A 115 12.98 0.64 -13.83
CA LEU A 115 11.95 0.01 -14.62
C LEU A 115 11.93 0.67 -16.01
N GLY A 116 11.79 -0.16 -17.05
CA GLY A 116 11.69 0.29 -18.43
C GLY A 116 10.38 1.04 -18.71
N ALA A 117 9.97 1.04 -19.97
CA ALA A 117 8.72 1.70 -20.36
C ALA A 117 7.51 1.06 -19.66
N LEU A 118 6.62 1.90 -19.13
CA LEU A 118 5.39 1.52 -18.44
C LEU A 118 4.22 2.38 -18.93
N GLU A 119 3.06 1.76 -19.07
CA GLU A 119 1.78 2.48 -19.16
C GLU A 119 1.24 2.65 -17.74
N LEU A 120 1.04 3.89 -17.30
CA LEU A 120 0.54 4.22 -15.97
C LEU A 120 -0.90 4.76 -16.05
N ALA A 121 -1.66 4.56 -14.98
CA ALA A 121 -2.97 5.18 -14.83
C ALA A 121 -2.83 6.68 -14.53
N THR A 122 -3.86 7.46 -14.87
CA THR A 122 -3.99 8.85 -14.43
C THR A 122 -5.36 9.06 -13.79
N MET A 123 -5.39 9.80 -12.69
CA MET A 123 -6.61 10.25 -12.01
C MET A 123 -6.31 11.53 -11.22
N ASP A 124 -7.36 12.29 -10.92
CA ASP A 124 -7.25 13.48 -10.08
C ASP A 124 -6.99 13.06 -8.62
N LEU A 125 -5.77 13.32 -8.15
CA LEU A 125 -5.35 13.07 -6.78
C LEU A 125 -5.23 14.38 -6.00
N THR A 126 -5.89 15.46 -6.38
CA THR A 126 -5.82 16.73 -5.61
C THR A 126 -6.44 16.62 -4.23
N HIS A 127 -7.49 15.81 -4.05
CA HIS A 127 -8.04 15.46 -2.72
C HIS A 127 -7.03 14.65 -1.86
N VAL A 128 -6.15 13.92 -2.56
CA VAL A 128 -4.84 13.32 -2.22
C VAL A 128 -3.77 14.24 -1.67
N GLU A 129 -3.84 15.55 -1.93
CA GLU A 129 -2.78 16.52 -1.63
C GLU A 129 -3.09 17.27 -0.33
N GLY A 130 -2.08 17.43 0.53
CA GLY A 130 -2.22 18.18 1.78
C GLY A 130 -1.79 19.61 1.54
N ASP A 131 -2.22 20.56 2.37
CA ASP A 131 -1.91 21.98 2.18
C ASP A 131 -0.40 22.24 1.96
N ASP A 132 0.47 21.42 2.57
CA ASP A 132 1.93 21.53 2.51
C ASP A 132 2.63 20.40 1.72
N MET A 133 1.90 19.58 0.95
CA MET A 133 2.48 18.41 0.27
C MET A 133 1.91 18.21 -1.14
N THR A 134 2.79 18.34 -2.12
CA THR A 134 2.51 17.96 -3.52
C THR A 134 2.67 16.46 -3.73
N LEU A 135 1.64 15.82 -4.28
CA LEU A 135 1.64 14.39 -4.62
C LEU A 135 1.66 14.22 -6.13
N PHE A 136 2.69 13.58 -6.66
CA PHE A 136 2.82 13.33 -8.09
C PHE A 136 2.19 12.01 -8.53
N GLY A 137 1.96 11.10 -7.59
CA GLY A 137 1.30 9.84 -7.90
C GLY A 137 1.26 8.85 -6.75
N VAL A 138 0.87 7.63 -7.10
CA VAL A 138 0.78 6.47 -6.22
C VAL A 138 1.50 5.31 -6.90
N LEU A 139 2.41 4.66 -6.19
CA LEU A 139 3.01 3.38 -6.58
C LEU A 139 2.10 2.25 -6.10
N GLY A 140 1.51 1.53 -7.05
CA GLY A 140 0.56 0.47 -6.78
C GLY A 140 1.11 -0.93 -7.04
N PHE A 141 0.22 -1.91 -6.85
CA PHE A 141 0.49 -3.34 -6.93
C PHE A 141 1.17 -3.79 -8.23
N ASP A 142 0.85 -3.20 -9.37
CA ASP A 142 1.47 -3.50 -10.68
C ASP A 142 3.00 -3.27 -10.74
N VAL A 143 3.51 -2.37 -9.90
CA VAL A 143 4.94 -2.14 -9.68
C VAL A 143 5.41 -2.87 -8.42
N LEU A 144 4.70 -2.71 -7.31
CA LEU A 144 5.11 -3.23 -6.00
C LEU A 144 5.23 -4.77 -5.97
N SER A 145 4.34 -5.49 -6.65
CA SER A 145 4.33 -6.97 -6.68
C SER A 145 5.52 -7.61 -7.42
N ARG A 146 6.39 -6.80 -8.04
CA ARG A 146 7.64 -7.24 -8.67
C ARG A 146 8.75 -7.48 -7.65
N PHE A 147 8.55 -7.06 -6.41
CA PHE A 147 9.53 -7.10 -5.33
C PHE A 147 8.95 -7.77 -4.10
N ASP A 148 9.82 -8.32 -3.26
CA ASP A 148 9.52 -8.56 -1.86
C ASP A 148 9.85 -7.29 -1.09
N LEU A 149 8.90 -6.78 -0.31
CA LEU A 149 9.01 -5.48 0.37
C LEU A 149 9.27 -5.68 1.86
N ILE A 150 10.21 -4.91 2.40
CA ILE A 150 10.43 -4.80 3.84
C ILE A 150 10.27 -3.34 4.22
N LEU A 151 9.27 -3.04 5.06
CA LEU A 151 9.06 -1.71 5.62
C LEU A 151 9.67 -1.64 7.01
N ASP A 152 10.64 -0.76 7.17
CA ASP A 152 11.23 -0.39 8.45
C ASP A 152 10.69 0.99 8.86
N PHE A 153 9.79 0.99 9.85
CA PHE A 153 9.20 2.21 10.38
C PHE A 153 10.07 2.90 11.43
N GLU A 154 11.10 2.24 11.97
CA GLU A 154 12.06 2.85 12.89
C GLU A 154 13.02 3.74 12.11
N ASP A 155 13.59 3.21 11.02
CA ASP A 155 14.55 3.92 10.16
C ASP A 155 13.89 4.67 8.99
N ASN A 156 12.57 4.51 8.82
CA ASN A 156 11.77 5.08 7.73
C ASN A 156 12.29 4.70 6.34
N THR A 157 12.55 3.41 6.13
CA THR A 157 13.02 2.88 4.86
C THR A 157 12.13 1.75 4.34
N VAL A 158 12.07 1.63 3.02
CA VAL A 158 11.52 0.47 2.33
C VAL A 158 12.64 -0.21 1.56
N LEU A 159 12.84 -1.50 1.83
CA LEU A 159 13.73 -2.34 1.06
C LEU A 159 12.93 -3.03 -0.04
N PHE A 160 13.31 -2.77 -1.29
CA PHE A 160 12.83 -3.49 -2.46
C PHE A 160 13.79 -4.64 -2.76
N HIS A 161 13.44 -5.85 -2.34
CA HIS A 161 14.24 -7.04 -2.62
C HIS A 161 13.76 -7.69 -3.92
N PRO A 162 14.68 -8.11 -4.83
CA PRO A 162 14.30 -8.91 -5.99
C PRO A 162 13.52 -10.14 -5.54
N ARG A 163 12.42 -10.44 -6.22
CA ARG A 163 11.54 -11.51 -5.79
C ARG A 163 12.28 -12.84 -5.70
N ALA A 164 12.30 -13.44 -4.52
CA ALA A 164 12.90 -14.75 -4.33
C ALA A 164 11.86 -15.84 -4.63
N GLU A 165 12.27 -16.92 -5.31
CA GLU A 165 11.40 -18.10 -5.48
C GLU A 165 11.14 -18.82 -4.14
N SER A 166 11.99 -18.57 -3.13
CA SER A 166 11.87 -19.11 -1.77
C SER A 166 12.36 -18.11 -0.74
N LEU A 167 11.73 -18.08 0.43
CA LEU A 167 12.25 -17.40 1.62
C LEU A 167 13.32 -18.22 2.37
N ASP A 168 13.77 -19.34 1.80
CA ASP A 168 14.82 -20.17 2.39
C ASP A 168 16.12 -19.36 2.55
N GLY A 169 16.60 -19.27 3.80
CA GLY A 169 17.79 -18.47 4.12
C GLY A 169 17.54 -16.96 4.21
N CYS A 170 16.28 -16.50 4.19
CA CYS A 170 15.94 -15.11 4.49
C CYS A 170 16.42 -14.74 5.91
N ALA A 171 17.55 -14.04 5.98
CA ALA A 171 18.15 -13.62 7.25
C ALA A 171 17.23 -12.66 8.02
N VAL A 172 16.49 -11.81 7.30
CA VAL A 172 15.53 -10.86 7.88
C VAL A 172 14.28 -11.57 8.44
N CYS A 173 13.97 -12.77 7.97
CA CYS A 173 12.78 -13.51 8.39
C CYS A 173 13.00 -14.33 9.68
N GLN A 174 14.22 -14.42 10.20
CA GLN A 174 14.51 -15.22 11.40
C GLN A 174 14.04 -14.53 12.67
N GLY A 175 13.09 -15.15 13.37
CA GLY A 175 12.51 -14.60 14.61
C GLY A 175 11.32 -13.66 14.36
N GLU A 176 10.93 -13.47 13.10
CA GLU A 176 9.78 -12.66 12.70
C GLU A 176 8.47 -13.46 12.71
N ILE A 177 7.36 -12.73 12.80
CA ILE A 177 6.01 -13.30 12.67
C ILE A 177 5.70 -13.47 11.18
N SER A 178 5.51 -14.71 10.75
CA SER A 178 5.03 -15.02 9.40
C SER A 178 3.51 -15.04 9.37
N VAL A 179 2.90 -14.18 8.58
CA VAL A 179 1.44 -14.09 8.45
C VAL A 179 1.04 -14.48 7.02
N PRO A 180 0.27 -15.56 6.83
CA PRO A 180 -0.26 -15.88 5.52
C PRO A 180 -1.29 -14.83 5.10
N PHE A 181 -1.31 -14.49 3.82
CA PHE A 181 -2.29 -13.58 3.25
C PHE A 181 -2.77 -14.12 1.91
N ASP A 182 -3.95 -13.65 1.49
CA ASP A 182 -4.47 -13.86 0.15
C ASP A 182 -4.56 -12.53 -0.59
N LEU A 183 -4.59 -12.58 -1.93
CA LEU A 183 -4.96 -11.43 -2.74
C LEU A 183 -6.47 -11.44 -3.00
N VAL A 184 -7.15 -10.39 -2.56
CA VAL A 184 -8.57 -10.14 -2.89
C VAL A 184 -8.70 -9.06 -3.94
N ALA A 185 -9.75 -9.19 -4.78
CA ALA A 185 -9.93 -8.37 -5.98
C ALA A 185 -8.68 -8.31 -6.89
N GLY A 186 -7.79 -9.32 -6.80
CA GLY A 186 -6.55 -9.44 -7.56
C GLY A 186 -5.35 -8.63 -7.07
N THR A 187 -5.53 -7.68 -6.14
CA THR A 187 -4.46 -6.72 -5.78
C THR A 187 -4.34 -6.42 -4.29
N HIS A 188 -5.40 -6.56 -3.51
CA HIS A 188 -5.39 -6.15 -2.10
C HIS A 188 -4.89 -7.29 -1.21
N ILE A 189 -3.97 -6.99 -0.30
CA ILE A 189 -3.44 -7.96 0.67
C ILE A 189 -4.49 -8.16 1.77
N ARG A 190 -5.18 -9.29 1.77
CA ARG A 190 -6.10 -9.70 2.84
C ARG A 190 -5.40 -10.63 3.82
N THR A 191 -5.47 -10.29 5.10
CA THR A 191 -5.06 -11.15 6.22
C THR A 191 -6.09 -11.08 7.34
N GLU A 192 -5.98 -11.98 8.31
CA GLU A 192 -6.72 -11.88 9.57
C GLU A 192 -5.94 -11.03 10.58
N VAL A 193 -6.64 -10.12 11.26
CA VAL A 193 -6.18 -9.40 12.46
C VAL A 193 -7.05 -9.80 13.65
N SER A 194 -6.51 -9.71 14.86
CA SER A 194 -7.32 -9.82 16.08
C SER A 194 -7.73 -8.43 16.56
N ILE A 195 -9.03 -8.24 16.84
CA ILE A 195 -9.57 -7.03 17.44
C ILE A 195 -10.49 -7.44 18.57
N SER A 196 -10.19 -7.03 19.81
CA SER A 196 -10.95 -7.45 20.99
C SER A 196 -11.11 -8.98 21.08
N ASP A 197 -10.02 -9.71 20.82
CA ASP A 197 -9.95 -11.19 20.75
C ASP A 197 -10.84 -11.83 19.67
N GLN A 198 -11.45 -11.04 18.79
CA GLN A 198 -12.20 -11.54 17.64
C GLN A 198 -11.33 -11.54 16.38
N PRO A 199 -11.34 -12.62 15.58
CA PRO A 199 -10.70 -12.65 14.27
C PRO A 199 -11.50 -11.79 13.30
N ILE A 200 -10.84 -10.82 12.67
CA ILE A 200 -11.44 -9.90 11.70
C ILE A 200 -10.58 -9.93 10.43
N ALA A 201 -11.20 -10.19 9.28
CA ALA A 201 -10.53 -10.04 8.00
C ALA A 201 -10.21 -8.56 7.75
N ALA A 202 -8.98 -8.26 7.37
CA ALA A 202 -8.51 -6.91 7.12
C ALA A 202 -7.68 -6.83 5.84
N ILE A 203 -7.71 -5.65 5.23
CA ILE A 203 -6.82 -5.29 4.12
C ILE A 203 -5.63 -4.53 4.70
N LEU A 204 -4.42 -4.93 4.34
CA LEU A 204 -3.20 -4.22 4.66
C LEU A 204 -2.93 -3.15 3.61
N ASP A 205 -3.06 -1.90 4.01
CA ASP A 205 -3.07 -0.73 3.11
C ASP A 205 -2.11 0.36 3.62
N THR A 206 -0.93 0.46 3.03
CA THR A 206 0.04 1.54 3.31
C THR A 206 -0.36 2.89 2.69
N GLY A 207 -1.32 2.87 1.77
CA GLY A 207 -1.93 4.05 1.17
C GLY A 207 -2.96 4.72 2.08
N SER A 208 -3.40 4.08 3.16
CA SER A 208 -4.33 4.69 4.11
C SER A 208 -3.63 5.30 5.33
N GLY A 209 -3.90 6.58 5.56
CA GLY A 209 -3.46 7.30 6.75
C GLY A 209 -4.23 7.00 8.03
N ARG A 210 -5.31 6.22 7.94
CA ARG A 210 -6.20 5.89 9.05
C ARG A 210 -6.69 4.46 8.94
N THR A 211 -6.88 3.81 10.08
CA THR A 211 -7.58 2.52 10.13
C THR A 211 -9.08 2.74 10.01
N GLY A 212 -9.73 2.00 9.11
CA GLY A 212 -11.18 1.99 8.93
C GLY A 212 -11.75 0.57 9.06
N MET A 213 -13.00 0.46 9.46
CA MET A 213 -13.76 -0.79 9.43
C MET A 213 -15.20 -0.55 8.97
N ASN A 214 -15.84 -1.57 8.42
CA ASN A 214 -17.26 -1.52 8.04
C ASN A 214 -18.17 -1.79 9.26
N LEU A 215 -19.48 -1.59 9.08
CA LEU A 215 -20.47 -1.85 10.12
C LEU A 215 -20.48 -3.32 10.57
N LEU A 216 -20.22 -4.25 9.66
CA LEU A 216 -20.20 -5.68 9.95
C LEU A 216 -19.06 -6.06 10.90
N ALA A 217 -17.86 -5.53 10.67
CA ALA A 217 -16.71 -5.73 11.54
C ALA A 217 -16.91 -5.06 12.91
N ALA A 218 -17.50 -3.86 12.95
CA ALA A 218 -17.86 -3.18 14.20
C ALA A 218 -18.84 -4.02 15.03
N ALA A 219 -19.89 -4.58 14.41
CA ALA A 219 -20.83 -5.46 15.08
C ALA A 219 -20.17 -6.76 15.58
N ALA A 220 -19.24 -7.34 14.80
CA ALA A 220 -18.50 -8.55 15.18
C ALA A 220 -17.67 -8.37 16.46
N ILE A 221 -17.15 -7.17 16.71
CA ILE A 221 -16.40 -6.82 17.93
C ILE A 221 -17.30 -6.27 19.06
N GLY A 222 -18.62 -6.43 18.93
CA GLY A 222 -19.60 -6.05 19.95
C GLY A 222 -19.90 -4.54 20.02
N VAL A 223 -19.56 -3.78 18.98
CA VAL A 223 -19.88 -2.35 18.91
C VAL A 223 -21.24 -2.16 18.21
N GLU A 224 -22.22 -1.71 18.98
CA GLU A 224 -23.50 -1.26 18.45
C GLU A 224 -23.38 0.22 18.04
N LEU A 225 -23.60 0.51 16.76
CA LEU A 225 -23.62 1.87 16.25
C LEU A 225 -25.04 2.42 16.17
N PRO A 226 -25.22 3.73 16.40
CA PRO A 226 -26.53 4.35 16.25
C PRO A 226 -27.04 4.21 14.81
N ALA A 227 -28.33 3.90 14.65
CA ALA A 227 -28.99 3.68 13.35
C ALA A 227 -28.87 4.86 12.37
N THR A 228 -28.59 6.06 12.89
CA THR A 228 -28.28 7.25 12.11
C THR A 228 -26.94 7.82 12.60
N PRO A 229 -25.86 7.75 11.81
CA PRO A 229 -24.62 8.41 12.18
C PRO A 229 -24.83 9.93 12.26
N PRO A 230 -24.19 10.64 13.22
CA PRO A 230 -24.27 12.09 13.28
C PRO A 230 -23.83 12.70 11.95
N THR A 231 -24.57 13.70 11.46
CA THR A 231 -24.28 14.33 10.17
C THR A 231 -22.90 14.95 10.17
N GLY A 232 -22.07 14.53 9.21
CA GLY A 232 -20.79 15.17 8.90
C GLY A 232 -19.53 14.45 9.39
N HIS A 233 -19.61 13.40 10.21
CA HIS A 233 -18.45 12.57 10.58
C HIS A 233 -18.85 11.09 10.73
N ALA A 234 -18.13 10.21 10.05
CA ALA A 234 -18.21 8.77 10.31
C ALA A 234 -17.89 8.51 11.79
N PRO A 235 -18.70 7.74 12.53
CA PRO A 235 -18.40 7.42 13.93
C PRO A 235 -17.04 6.75 14.02
N ALA A 236 -16.23 7.13 15.00
CA ALA A 236 -14.94 6.51 15.27
C ALA A 236 -14.96 5.88 16.66
N LEU A 237 -14.36 4.70 16.79
CA LEU A 237 -14.26 3.98 18.05
C LEU A 237 -12.79 3.77 18.43
N ARG A 238 -12.52 3.73 19.74
CA ARG A 238 -11.19 3.39 20.24
C ARG A 238 -11.14 1.89 20.52
N VAL A 239 -10.31 1.18 19.76
CA VAL A 239 -9.99 -0.23 19.96
C VAL A 239 -8.83 -0.35 20.95
N GLY A 240 -8.93 -1.31 21.88
CA GLY A 240 -7.89 -1.57 22.87
C GLY A 240 -6.57 -2.08 22.26
N GLU A 241 -6.65 -3.18 21.53
CA GLU A 241 -5.51 -3.86 20.89
C GLU A 241 -5.91 -4.36 19.50
N ILE A 242 -5.03 -4.17 18.52
CA ILE A 242 -5.07 -4.84 17.22
C ILE A 242 -3.86 -5.77 17.17
N GLY A 243 -4.08 -7.06 16.95
CA GLY A 243 -3.04 -8.06 16.80
C GLY A 243 -2.94 -8.61 15.38
N LEU A 244 -1.77 -9.17 15.07
CA LEU A 244 -1.46 -9.77 13.77
C LEU A 244 -0.48 -10.92 13.99
N GLY A 245 -0.80 -12.10 13.46
CA GLY A 245 0.04 -13.31 13.58
C GLY A 245 0.38 -13.71 15.03
N GLY A 246 -0.51 -13.43 15.98
CA GLY A 246 -0.32 -13.71 17.41
C GLY A 246 0.51 -12.66 18.16
N GLY A 247 1.03 -11.64 17.47
CA GLY A 247 1.67 -10.47 18.07
C GLY A 247 0.71 -9.29 18.22
N VAL A 248 1.17 -8.26 18.94
CA VAL A 248 0.44 -6.99 19.09
C VAL A 248 0.96 -6.00 18.07
N LEU A 249 0.11 -5.61 17.12
CA LEU A 249 0.44 -4.63 16.08
C LEU A 249 0.30 -3.20 16.61
N ALA A 250 -0.82 -2.90 17.28
CA ALA A 250 -1.09 -1.55 17.78
C ALA A 250 -2.01 -1.56 19.00
N ARG A 251 -1.93 -0.51 19.80
CA ARG A 251 -2.76 -0.31 21.01
C ARG A 251 -3.47 1.03 20.94
N GLN A 252 -4.67 1.09 21.53
CA GLN A 252 -5.47 2.32 21.66
C GLN A 252 -5.77 2.99 20.30
N VAL A 253 -6.00 2.19 19.27
CA VAL A 253 -6.19 2.64 17.89
C VAL A 253 -7.56 3.30 17.74
N VAL A 254 -7.60 4.47 17.11
CA VAL A 254 -8.86 5.09 16.69
C VAL A 254 -9.21 4.54 15.32
N VAL A 255 -10.33 3.82 15.23
CA VAL A 255 -10.81 3.23 13.99
C VAL A 255 -12.07 3.95 13.55
N GLY A 256 -12.06 4.48 12.33
CA GLY A 256 -13.26 5.05 11.72
C GLY A 256 -14.20 3.93 11.27
N VAL A 257 -15.50 4.08 11.51
CA VAL A 257 -16.50 3.14 11.00
C VAL A 257 -17.21 3.72 9.81
N VAL A 258 -16.97 3.11 8.66
CA VAL A 258 -17.44 3.57 7.36
C VAL A 258 -17.62 2.37 6.44
N ASP A 259 -18.71 2.32 5.68
CA ASP A 259 -18.89 1.31 4.65
C ASP A 259 -18.35 1.85 3.33
N LEU A 260 -17.12 1.46 3.02
CA LEU A 260 -16.43 1.76 1.77
C LEU A 260 -16.54 0.58 0.79
N PRO A 261 -16.64 0.84 -0.53
CA PRO A 261 -16.62 -0.19 -1.57
C PRO A 261 -15.48 -1.21 -1.45
N VAL A 262 -14.31 -0.82 -0.91
CA VAL A 262 -13.18 -1.73 -0.71
C VAL A 262 -13.51 -2.94 0.18
N PHE A 263 -14.47 -2.80 1.10
CA PHE A 263 -14.88 -3.88 2.00
C PHE A 263 -15.75 -4.94 1.29
N GLU A 264 -16.26 -4.69 0.09
CA GLU A 264 -16.97 -5.72 -0.69
C GLU A 264 -16.04 -6.86 -1.14
N ALA A 265 -14.73 -6.66 -1.07
CA ALA A 265 -13.72 -7.66 -1.38
C ALA A 265 -13.38 -8.60 -0.20
N LEU A 266 -13.88 -8.31 1.01
CA LEU A 266 -13.69 -9.12 2.23
C LEU A 266 -14.81 -10.14 2.42
#